data_AF-A0A643C1L1-F1
#
_entry.id   AF-A0A643C1L1-F1
#
_cell.length_a   1.000
_cell.length_b   1.000
_cell.length_c   1.000
_cell.angle_alpha   90.00
_cell.angle_beta   90.00
_cell.angle_gamma   90.00
#
_symmetry.space_group_name_H-M   'P 1'
#
loop_
_entity.id
_entity.type
_entity.pdbx_description
1 polymer ?
#
loop_
_entity_poly.entity_id
_entity_poly.type
_entity_poly.pdbx_seq_one_letter_code
_entity_poly.pdbx_strand_id
1 'polypeptide(L)'
;MKILYYRHSILDLKENAYPCSSDKECEVGRYCHSPHQGSSACMVCRRKKKRCHRDGMCCPGTRCNNGICIPVTESILTAHIPALDGTRHRDGNHGHYSNHDLGWQNLGRTHTKMSHIKGHEGDPCLRSSDCTEGFCCARHFWTKICKPVLHQGEVCTKQRKKGSHGLEIFQRCDCAKGLSCKVWKDATYSSKARLHVCQKI
;
A
#
# COMPACT_ATOMS: atom_id res chain seq x y z
N MET A 1 47.52 6.33 1.55
CA MET A 1 47.03 5.95 0.21
C MET A 1 45.74 5.16 0.37
N LYS A 2 44.63 5.76 -0.09
CA LYS A 2 43.30 5.15 -0.20
C LYS A 2 43.16 4.48 -1.57
N ILE A 3 42.23 3.53 -1.68
CA ILE A 3 41.71 2.94 -2.92
C ILE A 3 42.75 2.00 -3.56
N LEU A 4 42.61 0.68 -3.47
CA LEU A 4 41.86 -0.14 -4.42
C LEU A 4 41.88 -1.58 -3.87
N TYR A 5 40.77 -2.11 -3.37
CA TYR A 5 40.24 -3.47 -3.69
C TYR A 5 38.77 -3.51 -3.29
N TYR A 6 38.06 -2.46 -3.69
CA TYR A 6 36.62 -2.39 -3.78
C TYR A 6 36.22 -3.03 -5.11
N ARG A 7 36.38 -4.36 -5.26
CA ARG A 7 35.86 -5.16 -6.39
C ARG A 7 36.32 -6.61 -6.28
N HIS A 8 35.55 -7.42 -5.54
CA HIS A 8 35.11 -8.75 -5.98
C HIS A 8 34.41 -9.47 -4.83
N SER A 9 33.25 -8.93 -4.44
CA SER A 9 32.16 -9.76 -3.93
C SER A 9 31.23 -10.18 -5.09
N ILE A 10 31.79 -10.46 -6.28
CA ILE A 10 31.04 -10.95 -7.46
C ILE A 10 31.18 -12.48 -7.53
N LEU A 11 30.90 -13.12 -6.41
CA LEU A 11 30.63 -14.56 -6.34
C LEU A 11 29.36 -14.78 -5.52
N ASP A 12 28.33 -13.97 -5.75
CA ASP A 12 26.96 -14.44 -5.51
C ASP A 12 26.63 -15.37 -6.67
N LEU A 13 26.81 -16.66 -6.38
CA LEU A 13 26.35 -17.85 -7.11
C LEU A 13 25.40 -17.51 -8.25
N LYS A 14 25.83 -17.84 -9.47
CA LYS A 14 24.98 -18.02 -10.64
C LYS A 14 23.99 -19.14 -10.31
N GLU A 15 22.92 -18.76 -9.63
CA GLU A 15 21.96 -19.62 -8.95
C GLU A 15 21.09 -20.30 -10.02
N ASN A 16 21.59 -21.41 -10.58
CA ASN A 16 20.94 -22.32 -11.55
C ASN A 16 19.68 -21.76 -12.22
N ALA A 17 19.86 -20.75 -13.06
CA ALA A 17 18.80 -20.25 -13.92
C ALA A 17 18.69 -21.20 -15.11
N TYR A 18 17.60 -21.98 -15.15
CA TYR A 18 17.32 -22.94 -16.22
C TYR A 18 16.09 -22.49 -17.02
N PRO A 19 15.99 -22.85 -18.30
CA PRO A 19 14.90 -22.38 -19.15
C PRO A 19 13.54 -22.84 -18.64
N CYS A 20 12.52 -22.00 -18.82
CA CYS A 20 11.14 -22.30 -18.46
C CYS A 20 10.17 -21.60 -19.40
N SER A 21 8.97 -22.14 -19.56
CA SER A 21 7.86 -21.44 -20.22
C SER A 21 6.82 -20.92 -19.23
N SER A 22 6.76 -21.52 -18.03
CA SER A 22 5.82 -21.16 -16.97
C SER A 22 6.39 -21.38 -15.57
N ASP A 23 5.78 -20.77 -14.55
CA ASP A 23 6.16 -20.95 -13.14
C ASP A 23 6.01 -22.41 -12.67
N LYS A 24 5.20 -23.23 -13.36
CA LYS A 24 4.95 -24.64 -13.01
C LYS A 24 6.14 -25.56 -13.30
N GLU A 25 7.03 -25.15 -14.19
CA GLU A 25 8.28 -25.84 -14.50
C GLU A 25 9.39 -25.47 -13.49
N CYS A 26 9.13 -24.45 -12.68
CA CYS A 26 10.05 -24.00 -11.66
C CYS A 26 9.84 -24.76 -10.35
N GLU A 27 10.93 -25.15 -9.69
CA GLU A 27 10.91 -25.73 -8.35
C GLU A 27 10.20 -24.82 -7.33
N VAL A 28 9.75 -25.39 -6.22
CA VAL A 28 9.14 -24.62 -5.12
C VAL A 28 10.11 -23.53 -4.64
N GLY A 29 9.63 -22.29 -4.57
CA GLY A 29 10.47 -21.15 -4.23
C GLY A 29 11.20 -20.55 -5.44
N ARG A 30 10.84 -20.92 -6.67
CA ARG A 30 11.30 -20.29 -7.91
C ARG A 30 10.13 -19.80 -8.77
N TYR A 31 10.41 -18.91 -9.71
CA TYR A 31 9.45 -18.37 -10.67
C TYR A 31 10.11 -18.18 -12.04
N CYS A 32 9.32 -18.28 -13.10
CA CYS A 32 9.76 -18.14 -14.46
C CYS A 32 9.84 -16.67 -14.87
N HIS A 33 11.05 -16.13 -14.94
CA HIS A 33 11.26 -14.74 -15.35
C HIS A 33 11.41 -14.64 -16.87
N SER A 34 10.48 -13.96 -17.54
CA SER A 34 10.54 -13.67 -18.98
C SER A 34 10.74 -12.18 -19.23
N PRO A 35 11.97 -11.69 -19.47
CA PRO A 35 12.20 -10.31 -19.90
C PRO A 35 11.68 -10.10 -21.34
N HIS A 36 11.28 -8.87 -21.70
CA HIS A 36 10.82 -8.55 -23.06
C HIS A 36 11.86 -8.79 -24.16
N GLN A 37 13.14 -8.88 -23.80
CA GLN A 37 14.26 -9.09 -24.73
C GLN A 37 15.25 -10.14 -24.19
N GLY A 38 14.78 -11.35 -23.91
CA GLY A 38 15.65 -12.45 -23.47
C GLY A 38 14.93 -13.78 -23.29
N SER A 39 15.70 -14.85 -23.07
CA SER A 39 15.17 -16.17 -22.76
C SER A 39 14.57 -16.20 -21.35
N SER A 40 13.43 -16.88 -21.22
CA SER A 40 12.78 -17.11 -19.95
C SER A 40 13.56 -18.13 -19.12
N ALA A 41 13.77 -17.84 -17.84
CA ALA A 41 14.49 -18.74 -16.94
C ALA A 41 13.88 -18.76 -15.53
N CYS A 42 13.95 -19.92 -14.87
CA CYS A 42 13.55 -20.09 -13.49
C CYS A 42 14.55 -19.36 -12.58
N MET A 43 14.04 -18.40 -11.82
CA MET A 43 14.77 -17.57 -10.89
C MET A 43 14.26 -17.81 -9.47
N VAL A 44 15.10 -17.63 -8.47
CA VAL A 44 14.66 -17.76 -7.07
C VAL A 44 13.66 -16.67 -6.71
N CYS A 45 12.69 -17.06 -5.90
CA CYS A 45 11.68 -16.18 -5.37
C CYS A 45 12.31 -14.99 -4.63
N ARG A 46 11.59 -13.88 -4.65
CA ARG A 46 12.04 -12.62 -4.11
C ARG A 46 11.65 -12.55 -2.65
N ARG A 47 12.65 -12.27 -1.81
CA ARG A 47 12.48 -12.08 -0.37
C ARG A 47 11.66 -10.81 -0.06
N LYS A 48 11.23 -10.67 1.20
CA LYS A 48 10.48 -9.49 1.70
C LYS A 48 11.15 -8.17 1.29
N LYS A 49 10.33 -7.16 1.01
CA LYS A 49 10.73 -5.79 0.59
C LYS A 49 11.42 -5.70 -0.78
N LYS A 50 11.55 -6.80 -1.54
CA LYS A 50 12.09 -6.78 -2.91
C LYS A 50 11.01 -6.41 -3.93
N ARG A 51 11.44 -5.82 -5.05
CA ARG A 51 10.54 -5.44 -6.15
C ARG A 51 9.94 -6.65 -6.83
N CYS A 52 8.64 -6.63 -7.10
CA CYS A 52 7.90 -7.67 -7.79
C CYS A 52 6.95 -7.07 -8.83
N HIS A 53 6.49 -7.93 -9.72
CA HIS A 53 5.44 -7.61 -10.70
C HIS A 53 4.19 -8.48 -10.50
N ARG A 54 4.37 -9.73 -10.03
CA ARG A 54 3.29 -10.67 -9.70
C ARG A 54 3.60 -11.43 -8.41
N ASP A 55 2.55 -11.99 -7.79
CA ASP A 55 2.64 -12.72 -6.52
C ASP A 55 3.60 -13.92 -6.59
N GLY A 56 3.60 -14.66 -7.70
CA GLY A 56 4.50 -15.80 -7.91
C GLY A 56 5.99 -15.45 -7.89
N MET A 57 6.35 -14.16 -8.01
CA MET A 57 7.75 -13.73 -7.84
C MET A 57 8.17 -13.67 -6.38
N CYS A 58 7.25 -13.66 -5.43
CA CYS A 58 7.53 -13.50 -4.01
C CYS A 58 7.62 -14.87 -3.32
N CYS A 59 8.50 -14.99 -2.31
CA CYS A 59 8.66 -16.24 -1.59
C CYS A 59 7.40 -16.63 -0.79
N PRO A 60 7.26 -17.93 -0.41
CA PRO A 60 6.14 -18.39 0.40
C PRO A 60 5.87 -17.51 1.64
N GLY A 61 4.60 -17.26 1.92
CA GLY A 61 4.17 -16.36 3.00
C GLY A 61 4.29 -14.87 2.66
N THR A 62 4.58 -14.51 1.41
CA THR A 62 4.60 -13.13 0.91
C THR A 62 3.86 -12.99 -0.42
N ARG A 63 3.27 -11.82 -0.67
CA ARG A 63 2.58 -11.46 -1.92
C ARG A 63 3.10 -10.15 -2.49
N CYS A 64 2.90 -9.94 -3.78
CA CYS A 64 3.19 -8.68 -4.42
C CYS A 64 2.10 -7.66 -4.12
N ASN A 65 2.47 -6.56 -3.46
CA ASN A 65 1.58 -5.44 -3.24
C ASN A 65 2.32 -4.15 -3.60
N ASN A 66 1.73 -3.34 -4.47
CA ASN A 66 2.31 -2.10 -4.96
C ASN A 66 3.78 -2.26 -5.44
N GLY A 67 4.05 -3.37 -6.14
CA GLY A 67 5.37 -3.69 -6.68
C GLY A 67 6.41 -4.13 -5.65
N ILE A 68 6.03 -4.45 -4.41
CA ILE A 68 6.92 -4.92 -3.34
C ILE A 68 6.39 -6.22 -2.70
N CYS A 69 7.26 -7.19 -2.43
CA CYS A 69 6.89 -8.40 -1.68
C CYS A 69 6.64 -8.08 -0.20
N ILE A 70 5.38 -8.18 0.23
CA ILE A 70 4.93 -7.97 1.61
C ILE A 70 4.44 -9.29 2.24
N PRO A 71 4.49 -9.47 3.57
CA PRO A 71 3.90 -10.66 4.19
C PRO A 71 2.40 -10.77 3.89
N VAL A 72 1.93 -11.98 3.66
CA VAL A 72 0.50 -12.27 3.65
C VAL A 72 0.06 -12.24 5.11
N THR A 73 -0.59 -11.15 5.54
CA THR A 73 -1.26 -11.10 6.84
C THR A 73 -2.56 -11.90 6.75
N GLU A 74 -2.94 -12.58 7.84
CA GLU A 74 -4.17 -13.40 7.90
C GLU A 74 -5.46 -12.63 7.57
N SER A 75 -5.40 -11.30 7.51
CA SER A 75 -6.47 -10.42 7.04
C SER A 75 -6.88 -10.63 5.57
N ILE A 76 -6.15 -11.44 4.78
CA ILE A 76 -6.54 -11.87 3.42
C ILE A 76 -7.12 -13.30 3.41
N LEU A 77 -6.97 -14.06 4.51
CA LEU A 77 -7.59 -15.39 4.67
C LEU A 77 -9.03 -15.30 5.21
N THR A 78 -9.46 -14.13 5.71
CA THR A 78 -10.80 -13.92 6.27
C THR A 78 -11.82 -13.43 5.24
N ALA A 79 -11.85 -14.06 4.07
CA ALA A 79 -13.17 -14.31 3.48
C ALA A 79 -13.80 -15.39 4.39
N HIS A 80 -14.58 -14.96 5.40
CA HIS A 80 -15.39 -15.86 6.21
C HIS A 80 -16.32 -16.67 5.29
N ILE A 81 -15.86 -17.84 4.86
CA ILE A 81 -16.73 -18.93 4.45
C ILE A 81 -17.09 -19.62 5.76
N PRO A 82 -18.31 -19.50 6.30
CA PRO A 82 -18.72 -20.38 7.38
C PRO A 82 -18.66 -21.82 6.83
N ALA A 83 -17.83 -22.64 7.46
CA ALA A 83 -17.80 -24.07 7.23
C ALA A 83 -19.18 -24.64 7.55
N LEU A 84 -19.96 -24.93 6.51
CA LEU A 84 -21.06 -25.87 6.61
C LEU A 84 -20.53 -27.22 6.12
N ASP A 85 -20.29 -28.07 7.11
CA ASP A 85 -20.26 -29.51 6.95
C ASP A 85 -21.53 -29.97 6.21
N GLY A 86 -21.38 -30.90 5.26
CA GLY A 86 -22.45 -31.29 4.36
C GLY A 86 -21.96 -32.12 3.19
N THR A 87 -21.70 -33.40 3.45
CA THR A 87 -21.57 -34.49 2.48
C THR A 87 -22.57 -34.39 1.30
N ARG A 88 -22.12 -34.55 0.04
CA ARG A 88 -22.69 -35.46 -0.98
C ARG A 88 -21.99 -35.37 -2.36
N HIS A 89 -21.57 -36.55 -2.82
CA HIS A 89 -21.35 -37.07 -4.18
C HIS A 89 -21.40 -36.16 -5.44
N ARG A 90 -20.27 -36.20 -6.18
CA ARG A 90 -20.05 -36.65 -7.59
C ARG A 90 -20.98 -36.19 -8.72
N ASP A 91 -20.35 -35.55 -9.73
CA ASP A 91 -20.42 -35.72 -11.21
C ASP A 91 -20.08 -34.34 -11.83
N GLY A 92 -19.14 -34.12 -12.74
CA GLY A 92 -18.62 -34.92 -13.83
C GLY A 92 -19.10 -34.35 -15.17
N ASN A 93 -18.48 -33.28 -15.72
CA ASN A 93 -18.34 -33.14 -17.19
C ASN A 93 -17.38 -32.03 -17.67
N HIS A 94 -16.78 -32.31 -18.83
CA HIS A 94 -15.87 -31.55 -19.70
C HIS A 94 -16.32 -30.13 -20.10
N GLY A 95 -15.33 -29.28 -20.41
CA GLY A 95 -15.55 -28.04 -21.17
C GLY A 95 -14.28 -27.26 -21.51
N HIS A 96 -13.77 -27.50 -22.72
CA HIS A 96 -12.67 -26.89 -23.47
C HIS A 96 -12.31 -25.40 -23.27
N TYR A 97 -11.01 -25.13 -23.45
CA TYR A 97 -10.36 -23.85 -23.73
C TYR A 97 -11.09 -22.94 -24.73
N SER A 98 -11.10 -21.63 -24.48
CA SER A 98 -10.54 -20.61 -25.39
C SER A 98 -10.43 -19.24 -24.74
N ASN A 99 -9.26 -18.64 -24.95
CA ASN A 99 -8.89 -17.26 -24.69
C ASN A 99 -9.58 -16.33 -25.72
N HIS A 100 -10.20 -15.25 -25.26
CA HIS A 100 -10.14 -13.98 -25.98
C HIS A 100 -10.12 -12.84 -24.96
N ASP A 101 -9.06 -12.05 -25.07
CA ASP A 101 -8.81 -10.76 -24.44
C ASP A 101 -9.86 -9.71 -24.86
N LEU A 102 -9.67 -8.47 -24.43
CA LEU A 102 -10.43 -7.25 -24.76
C LEU A 102 -11.60 -6.92 -23.83
N GLY A 103 -11.24 -6.27 -22.72
CA GLY A 103 -12.20 -5.59 -21.84
C GLY A 103 -11.59 -4.62 -20.83
N TRP A 104 -10.40 -4.06 -21.06
CA TRP A 104 -10.01 -2.82 -20.36
C TRP A 104 -10.84 -1.68 -20.92
N GLN A 105 -11.96 -1.37 -20.28
CA GLN A 105 -12.50 -0.02 -20.18
C GLN A 105 -13.69 0.01 -19.23
N ASN A 106 -13.56 0.85 -18.20
CA ASN A 106 -14.65 1.40 -17.39
C ASN A 106 -15.40 0.41 -16.48
N LEU A 107 -14.86 0.15 -15.27
CA LEU A 107 -15.74 -0.13 -14.14
C LEU A 107 -16.37 1.19 -13.65
N GLY A 108 -17.19 1.77 -14.52
CA GLY A 108 -18.23 2.68 -14.10
C GLY A 108 -19.25 1.90 -13.27
N ARG A 109 -19.33 2.24 -11.99
CA ARG A 109 -20.60 2.36 -11.26
C ARG A 109 -21.44 1.07 -11.16
N THR A 110 -20.99 0.12 -10.33
CA THR A 110 -21.96 -0.62 -9.50
C THR A 110 -22.11 0.13 -8.19
N HIS A 111 -23.19 0.91 -8.11
CA HIS A 111 -23.68 1.52 -6.88
C HIS A 111 -24.29 0.42 -6.00
N THR A 112 -23.49 -0.58 -5.63
CA THR A 112 -23.83 -1.48 -4.55
C THR A 112 -23.61 -0.66 -3.30
N LYS A 113 -24.72 -0.23 -2.69
CA LYS A 113 -24.81 0.48 -1.42
C LYS A 113 -24.31 -0.44 -0.29
N MET A 114 -23.03 -0.83 -0.34
CA MET A 114 -22.31 -1.32 0.82
C MET A 114 -22.34 -0.18 1.80
N SER A 115 -22.88 -0.42 2.99
CA SER A 115 -22.85 0.52 4.10
C SER A 115 -21.47 1.14 4.13
N HIS A 116 -21.39 2.46 3.98
CA HIS A 116 -20.15 3.20 3.88
C HIS A 116 -19.37 3.01 5.19
N ILE A 117 -18.54 1.95 5.27
CA ILE A 117 -17.69 1.72 6.43
C ILE A 117 -16.69 2.85 6.38
N LYS A 118 -16.86 3.82 7.27
CA LYS A 118 -15.98 4.97 7.37
C LYS A 118 -14.62 4.49 7.89
N GLY A 119 -13.54 4.94 7.26
CA GLY A 119 -12.16 4.59 7.62
C GLY A 119 -11.73 5.16 8.96
N HIS A 120 -10.95 4.38 9.70
CA HIS A 120 -10.30 4.72 10.95
C HIS A 120 -8.87 5.23 10.72
N GLU A 121 -8.14 5.52 11.79
CA GLU A 121 -6.77 6.04 11.70
C GLU A 121 -5.87 5.17 10.81
N GLY A 122 -5.22 5.79 9.82
CA GLY A 122 -4.33 5.09 8.89
C GLY A 122 -5.01 4.51 7.64
N ASP A 123 -6.35 4.42 7.62
CA ASP A 123 -7.06 3.87 6.47
C ASP A 123 -6.94 4.77 5.23
N PRO A 124 -6.82 4.19 4.03
CA PRO A 124 -6.72 4.97 2.79
C PRO A 124 -8.02 5.73 2.52
N CYS A 125 -7.90 6.99 2.15
CA CYS A 125 -9.05 7.86 1.88
C CYS A 125 -8.84 8.68 0.61
N LEU A 126 -9.94 9.06 -0.04
CA LEU A 126 -9.93 10.04 -1.14
C LEU A 126 -10.46 11.39 -0.66
N ARG A 127 -11.46 11.37 0.23
CA ARG A 127 -12.15 12.53 0.80
C ARG A 127 -12.34 12.34 2.31
N SER A 128 -12.53 13.44 3.04
CA SER A 128 -12.80 13.37 4.49
C SER A 128 -14.14 12.72 4.82
N SER A 129 -15.07 12.63 3.86
CA SER A 129 -16.33 11.87 4.00
C SER A 129 -16.09 10.36 4.13
N ASP A 130 -14.93 9.88 3.67
CA ASP A 130 -14.55 8.48 3.72
C ASP A 130 -14.07 8.11 5.12
N CYS A 131 -13.74 9.08 5.96
CA CYS A 131 -13.23 8.88 7.32
C CYS A 131 -14.35 8.95 8.36
N THR A 132 -14.13 8.27 9.49
CA THR A 132 -15.05 8.28 10.63
C THR A 132 -15.08 9.65 11.31
N GLU A 133 -16.10 9.87 12.15
CA GLU A 133 -16.24 11.14 12.86
C GLU A 133 -15.00 11.40 13.74
N GLY A 134 -14.53 12.65 13.75
CA GLY A 134 -13.27 13.00 14.41
C GLY A 134 -12.01 12.72 13.56
N PHE A 135 -12.16 12.30 12.30
CA PHE A 135 -11.03 12.12 11.37
C PHE A 135 -11.18 12.98 10.12
N CYS A 136 -10.05 13.32 9.50
CA CYS A 136 -9.98 13.98 8.21
C CYS A 136 -9.07 13.21 7.25
N CYS A 137 -9.30 13.40 5.95
CA CYS A 137 -8.44 12.80 4.93
C CYS A 137 -7.24 13.71 4.64
N ALA A 138 -6.05 13.31 5.13
CA ALA A 138 -4.84 14.11 5.02
C ALA A 138 -3.68 13.31 4.40
N ARG A 139 -2.78 14.02 3.73
CA ARG A 139 -1.62 13.40 3.07
C ARG A 139 -0.61 12.88 4.09
N HIS A 140 -0.18 11.65 3.92
CA HIS A 140 0.94 11.05 4.63
C HIS A 140 1.84 10.37 3.58
N PHE A 141 3.05 10.91 3.38
CA PHE A 141 3.91 10.49 2.29
C PHE A 141 3.24 10.66 0.90
N TRP A 142 3.19 9.59 0.13
CA TRP A 142 2.67 9.53 -1.23
C TRP A 142 1.18 9.17 -1.27
N THR A 143 0.57 8.89 -0.11
CA THR A 143 -0.81 8.43 0.02
C THR A 143 -1.64 9.39 0.86
N LYS A 144 -2.96 9.29 0.77
CA LYS A 144 -3.90 9.98 1.65
C LYS A 144 -4.51 8.96 2.61
N ILE A 145 -4.51 9.31 3.89
CA ILE A 145 -5.03 8.46 4.96
C ILE A 145 -5.92 9.25 5.90
N CYS A 146 -6.83 8.57 6.58
CA CYS A 146 -7.62 9.14 7.66
C CYS A 146 -6.71 9.41 8.86
N LYS A 147 -6.69 10.66 9.33
CA LYS A 147 -5.94 11.13 10.51
C LYS A 147 -6.89 11.82 11.48
N PRO A 148 -6.59 11.82 12.79
CA PRO A 148 -7.42 12.51 13.77
C PRO A 148 -7.46 14.02 13.52
N VAL A 149 -8.63 14.63 13.73
CA VAL A 149 -8.76 16.10 13.79
C VAL A 149 -8.04 16.66 15.01
N LEU A 150 -7.52 17.89 14.90
CA LEU A 150 -6.73 18.47 15.97
C LEU A 150 -7.60 19.05 17.09
N HIS A 151 -7.33 18.67 18.32
CA HIS A 151 -8.01 19.12 19.53
C HIS A 151 -7.28 20.29 20.20
N GLN A 152 -7.86 20.83 21.26
CA GLN A 152 -7.33 22.01 21.94
C GLN A 152 -5.90 21.78 22.44
N GLY A 153 -5.02 22.73 22.17
CA GLY A 153 -3.59 22.68 22.53
C GLY A 153 -2.71 21.95 21.51
N GLU A 154 -3.28 21.19 20.57
CA GLU A 154 -2.49 20.49 19.56
C GLU A 154 -1.95 21.43 18.49
N VAL A 155 -0.75 21.11 18.00
CA VAL A 155 -0.04 21.91 16.99
C VAL A 155 -0.73 21.79 15.64
N CYS A 156 -1.16 22.93 15.11
CA CYS A 156 -1.79 23.06 13.80
C CYS A 156 -0.85 23.76 12.81
N THR A 157 -1.02 23.44 11.53
CA THR A 157 -0.33 24.15 10.44
C THR A 157 -1.29 25.16 9.84
N LYS A 158 -1.00 26.45 9.99
CA LYS A 158 -1.79 27.50 9.32
C LYS A 158 -1.54 27.39 7.82
N GLN A 159 -2.49 26.81 7.10
CA GLN A 159 -2.45 26.70 5.65
C GLN A 159 -2.27 28.11 5.05
N ARG A 160 -1.18 28.31 4.30
CA ARG A 160 -0.94 29.53 3.51
C ARG A 160 -1.66 29.39 2.15
N LYS A 161 -1.84 30.51 1.44
CA LYS A 161 -2.59 30.55 0.16
C LYS A 161 -2.11 29.46 -0.83
N LYS A 162 -3.06 28.98 -1.64
CA LYS A 162 -2.94 27.99 -2.72
C LYS A 162 -1.61 28.11 -3.48
N GLY A 163 -0.65 27.26 -3.14
CA GLY A 163 0.68 27.24 -3.77
C GLY A 163 1.73 26.37 -3.04
N SER A 164 1.68 26.27 -1.71
CA SER A 164 2.63 25.44 -0.93
C SER A 164 2.18 24.01 -0.67
N HIS A 165 0.92 23.66 -0.99
CA HIS A 165 0.32 22.37 -0.62
C HIS A 165 1.01 21.14 -1.24
N GLY A 166 1.76 21.31 -2.34
CA GLY A 166 2.43 20.22 -3.05
C GLY A 166 3.69 19.69 -2.36
N LEU A 167 4.31 20.49 -1.48
CA LEU A 167 5.58 20.15 -0.82
C LEU A 167 5.38 19.57 0.58
N GLU A 168 4.21 19.76 1.19
CA GLU A 168 3.90 19.22 2.51
C GLU A 168 3.51 17.75 2.41
N ILE A 169 4.51 16.89 2.62
CA ILE A 169 4.38 15.42 2.62
C ILE A 169 3.60 14.92 3.87
N PHE A 170 3.61 15.71 4.94
CA PHE A 170 2.96 15.43 6.22
C PHE A 170 1.89 16.47 6.54
N GLN A 171 0.80 16.45 5.79
CA GLN A 171 -0.32 17.34 6.05
C GLN A 171 -1.02 16.94 7.36
N ARG A 172 -1.32 17.93 8.21
CA ARG A 172 -2.15 17.77 9.41
C ARG A 172 -3.62 18.00 9.05
N CYS A 173 -4.51 17.46 9.88
CA CYS A 173 -5.91 17.83 9.83
C CYS A 173 -6.14 19.25 10.35
N ASP A 174 -7.29 19.81 10.00
CA ASP A 174 -7.76 21.05 10.59
C ASP A 174 -8.13 20.85 12.08
N CYS A 175 -8.24 21.97 12.79
CA CYS A 175 -8.74 21.95 14.16
C CYS A 175 -10.21 21.49 14.18
N ALA A 176 -10.59 20.80 15.26
CA ALA A 176 -11.95 20.37 15.50
C ALA A 176 -12.93 21.55 15.51
N LYS A 177 -14.22 21.26 15.30
CA LYS A 177 -15.28 22.26 15.30
C LYS A 177 -15.26 23.08 16.60
N GLY A 178 -15.29 24.41 16.48
CA GLY A 178 -15.21 25.31 17.64
C GLY A 178 -13.78 25.71 18.05
N LEU A 179 -12.76 25.22 17.34
CA LEU A 179 -11.37 25.61 17.53
C LEU A 179 -10.84 26.36 16.30
N SER A 180 -9.83 27.20 16.50
CA SER A 180 -9.11 27.93 15.48
C SER A 180 -7.60 27.82 15.67
N CYS A 181 -6.88 27.79 14.55
CA CYS A 181 -5.42 27.68 14.56
C CYS A 181 -4.79 29.05 14.87
N LYS A 182 -4.53 29.31 16.16
CA LYS A 182 -3.99 30.58 16.68
C LYS A 182 -2.50 30.44 17.01
N VAL A 183 -1.75 31.53 17.00
CA VAL A 183 -0.33 31.51 17.41
C VAL A 183 -0.27 31.16 18.89
N TRP A 184 0.59 30.20 19.26
CA TRP A 184 0.80 29.87 20.65
C TRP A 184 1.58 31.00 21.34
N LYS A 185 0.95 31.69 22.29
CA LYS A 185 1.54 32.86 22.96
C LYS A 185 2.51 32.47 24.08
N ASP A 186 2.30 31.37 24.80
CA ASP A 186 3.13 31.06 25.99
C ASP A 186 4.55 30.59 25.63
N ALA A 187 4.77 30.11 24.42
CA ALA A 187 6.12 29.80 23.90
C ALA A 187 6.79 30.98 23.16
N THR A 188 6.12 32.14 23.03
CA THR A 188 6.73 33.29 22.33
C THR A 188 7.80 34.04 23.13
N TYR A 189 8.00 33.70 24.41
CA TYR A 189 9.05 34.32 25.23
C TYR A 189 10.44 33.69 25.01
N SER A 190 10.52 32.49 24.43
CA SER A 190 11.78 31.76 24.19
C SER A 190 11.84 31.28 22.74
N SER A 191 12.72 31.90 21.95
CA SER A 191 12.87 31.82 20.48
C SER A 191 12.78 30.42 19.80
N LYS A 192 12.12 30.33 18.62
CA LYS A 192 12.71 29.95 17.29
C LYS A 192 11.71 29.59 16.18
N ALA A 193 10.43 29.38 16.46
CA ALA A 193 9.39 29.30 15.42
C ALA A 193 8.04 29.69 16.03
N ARG A 194 7.30 30.58 15.35
CA ARG A 194 5.94 30.96 15.76
C ARG A 194 5.00 29.79 15.50
N LEU A 195 4.97 28.83 16.43
CA LEU A 195 4.11 27.66 16.38
C LEU A 195 2.64 28.11 16.49
N HIS A 196 1.78 27.38 15.78
CA HIS A 196 0.34 27.55 15.88
C HIS A 196 -0.27 26.34 16.59
N VAL A 197 -1.29 26.59 17.41
CA VAL A 197 -2.03 25.58 18.15
C VAL A 197 -3.53 25.79 18.02
N CYS A 198 -4.30 24.72 18.12
CA CYS A 198 -5.75 24.80 18.12
C CYS A 198 -6.26 25.38 19.45
N GLN A 199 -6.95 26.49 19.39
CA GLN A 199 -7.50 27.19 20.55
C GLN A 199 -8.99 27.45 20.33
N LYS A 200 -9.78 27.51 21.40
CA LYS A 200 -11.20 27.85 21.32
C LYS A 200 -11.38 29.17 20.56
N ILE A 201 -12.34 29.18 19.63
CA ILE A 201 -12.67 30.36 18.81
C ILE A 201 -13.00 31.52 19.74
#